data_AF-A0A1H1AFP5-F1
#
_entry.id   AF-A0A1H1AFP5-F1
#
_cell.length_a   1.000
_cell.length_b   1.000
_cell.length_c   1.000
_cell.angle_alpha   90.00
_cell.angle_beta   90.00
_cell.angle_gamma   90.00
#
_symmetry.space_group_name_H-M   'P 1'
#
loop_
_entity.id
_entity.type
_entity.pdbx_description
1 polymer ?
#
loop_
_entity_poly.entity_id
_entity_poly.type
_entity_poly.pdbx_seq_one_letter_code
_entity_poly.pdbx_strand_id
1 'polypeptide(L)'
;MGALGRFGQANPSGRTASSGTPVAVLHQLKWSPPRNVQALDKRTVVNHQQALRLLEAVRNQGPSGPRLVAFFAVMYYAAARPAEAVNLHRQDVTLPELVADPDTGQWREPEDEWGELLLSESAPETGARWSSTGRRRDRRQLKHRGRGDTRPVPCPPPLVKILREHMRAYPPRANGQLFYGLRGGELSQSTYGHVWERARKAALTPDEFASPLAKRPYDLRHAAVSTWLAAGVPPTQVAEWAGHSVNVLLQIYAKVLTGQEEEARRRIQRALED
;
A
#
# COMPACT_ATOMS: atom_id res chain seq x y z
N MET A 1 -31.79 47.85 51.41
CA MET A 1 -32.76 48.04 50.31
C MET A 1 -32.40 49.34 49.61
N GLY A 2 -31.99 49.27 48.33
CA GLY A 2 -31.66 50.39 47.44
C GLY A 2 -30.31 51.10 47.71
N ALA A 3 -29.55 51.60 46.75
CA ALA A 3 -29.63 51.58 45.29
C ALA A 3 -28.27 52.04 44.72
N LEU A 4 -27.97 51.61 43.49
CA LEU A 4 -26.79 51.96 42.69
C LEU A 4 -26.75 53.44 42.31
N GLY A 5 -25.53 53.96 42.14
CA GLY A 5 -25.26 55.15 41.34
C GLY A 5 -23.89 55.05 40.67
N ARG A 6 -23.81 55.42 39.38
CA ARG A 6 -22.89 56.45 38.88
C ARG A 6 -22.97 56.62 37.36
N PHE A 7 -23.14 57.88 36.99
CA PHE A 7 -22.83 58.50 35.70
C PHE A 7 -21.35 58.87 35.62
N GLY A 8 -20.84 59.11 34.39
CA GLY A 8 -19.85 60.15 34.13
C GLY A 8 -18.65 59.75 33.26
N GLN A 9 -18.65 60.16 32.00
CA GLN A 9 -17.48 60.23 31.11
C GLN A 9 -16.69 61.54 31.31
N ALA A 10 -15.36 61.50 31.11
CA ALA A 10 -14.57 62.31 30.16
C ALA A 10 -13.15 62.69 30.65
N ASN A 11 -12.13 62.00 30.09
CA ASN A 11 -10.85 62.40 29.44
C ASN A 11 -10.21 63.80 29.67
N PRO A 12 -8.97 64.11 29.15
CA PRO A 12 -7.67 63.40 29.08
C PRO A 12 -6.47 64.32 29.50
N SER A 13 -5.23 63.80 29.49
CA SER A 13 -4.06 64.38 28.77
C SER A 13 -2.70 63.85 29.28
N GLY A 14 -1.73 63.73 28.37
CA GLY A 14 -0.30 63.59 28.71
C GLY A 14 0.50 62.59 27.87
N ARG A 15 1.29 63.08 26.91
CA ARG A 15 2.33 62.31 26.19
C ARG A 15 3.58 62.16 27.05
N THR A 16 4.28 61.03 26.94
CA THR A 16 5.77 60.94 26.77
C THR A 16 6.16 59.50 26.41
N ALA A 17 7.25 59.38 25.63
CA ALA A 17 7.77 58.14 25.07
C ALA A 17 8.60 57.32 26.09
N SER A 18 8.54 55.99 26.04
CA SER A 18 9.61 55.12 26.53
C SER A 18 9.78 53.91 25.61
N SER A 19 10.98 53.78 25.09
CA SER A 19 11.54 52.65 24.37
C SER A 19 11.32 51.32 25.10
N GLY A 20 10.67 50.36 24.43
CA GLY A 20 10.64 48.95 24.82
C GLY A 20 10.94 48.10 23.60
N THR A 21 12.05 47.37 23.63
CA THR A 21 12.48 46.38 22.65
C THR A 21 11.33 45.40 22.36
N PRO A 22 11.04 45.00 21.10
CA PRO A 22 10.05 43.97 20.87
C PRO A 22 10.60 42.63 21.37
N VAL A 23 10.03 42.14 22.48
CA VAL A 23 10.21 40.74 22.88
C VAL A 23 9.57 39.91 21.78
N ALA A 24 10.39 39.15 21.05
CA ALA A 24 9.90 38.20 20.07
C ALA A 24 8.97 37.21 20.79
N VAL A 25 7.67 37.30 20.51
CA VAL A 25 6.68 36.33 20.97
C VAL A 25 7.03 35.02 20.26
N LEU A 26 7.65 34.09 20.99
CA LEU A 26 7.77 32.72 20.52
C LEU A 26 6.35 32.17 20.36
N HIS A 27 5.87 32.14 19.12
CA HIS A 27 4.67 31.41 18.77
C HIS A 27 4.81 30.01 19.35
N GLN A 28 3.89 29.67 20.26
CA GLN A 28 3.80 28.34 20.83
C GLN A 28 3.71 27.34 19.67
N LEU A 29 4.83 26.69 19.37
CA LEU A 29 4.85 25.55 18.47
C LEU A 29 3.90 24.55 19.10
N LYS A 30 2.75 24.34 18.46
CA LYS A 30 1.80 23.27 18.80
C LYS A 30 2.53 21.95 18.61
N TRP A 31 3.22 21.51 19.65
CA TRP A 31 3.79 20.19 19.72
C TRP A 31 2.64 19.20 19.71
N SER A 32 2.49 18.50 18.58
CA SER A 32 1.64 17.33 18.51
C SER A 32 2.51 16.14 18.86
N PRO A 33 2.13 15.32 19.87
CA PRO A 33 2.90 14.13 20.20
C PRO A 33 3.04 13.28 18.93
N PRO A 34 4.23 12.75 18.64
CA PRO A 34 4.42 11.87 17.49
C PRO A 34 3.42 10.72 17.61
N ARG A 35 2.71 10.41 16.52
CA ARG A 35 1.85 9.21 16.48
C ARG A 35 2.71 8.03 16.88
N ASN A 36 2.32 7.31 17.92
CA ASN A 36 3.01 6.09 18.34
C ASN A 36 2.95 5.08 17.20
N VAL A 37 4.03 4.96 16.43
CA VAL A 37 4.18 3.93 15.41
C VAL A 37 4.54 2.64 16.14
N GLN A 38 3.57 1.73 16.23
CA GLN A 38 3.77 0.45 16.89
C GLN A 38 4.65 -0.45 16.01
N ALA A 39 5.72 -0.97 16.61
CA ALA A 39 6.58 -1.95 15.96
C ALA A 39 5.77 -3.20 15.57
N LEU A 40 6.07 -3.77 14.40
CA LEU A 40 5.44 -4.98 13.89
C LEU A 40 5.63 -6.16 14.85
N ASP A 41 4.54 -6.85 15.17
CA ASP A 41 4.58 -8.17 15.76
C ASP A 41 4.84 -9.20 14.65
N LYS A 42 6.03 -9.83 14.65
CA LYS A 42 6.41 -10.82 13.63
C LYS A 42 5.42 -11.99 13.53
N ARG A 43 4.68 -12.29 14.60
CA ARG A 43 3.68 -13.37 14.62
C ARG A 43 2.49 -13.12 13.69
N THR A 44 2.30 -11.89 13.21
CA THR A 44 1.25 -11.56 12.23
C THR A 44 1.65 -11.89 10.80
N VAL A 45 2.95 -12.04 10.52
CA VAL A 45 3.51 -12.15 9.16
C VAL A 45 3.49 -13.59 8.68
N VAL A 46 2.86 -13.80 7.53
CA VAL A 46 2.87 -15.09 6.82
C VAL A 46 4.10 -15.24 5.94
N ASN A 47 4.60 -16.46 5.84
CA ASN A 47 5.55 -16.83 4.78
C ASN A 47 4.83 -17.07 3.44
N HIS A 48 5.61 -17.32 2.38
CA HIS A 48 5.07 -17.53 1.04
C HIS A 48 4.13 -18.74 0.92
N GLN A 49 4.48 -19.88 1.52
CA GLN A 49 3.65 -21.07 1.47
C GLN A 49 2.32 -20.88 2.22
N GLN A 50 2.34 -20.20 3.37
CA GLN A 50 1.13 -19.79 4.10
C GLN A 50 0.26 -18.84 3.26
N ALA A 51 0.86 -17.86 2.59
CA ALA A 51 0.14 -16.95 1.71
C ALA A 51 -0.54 -17.68 0.54
N LEU A 52 0.16 -18.62 -0.11
CA LEU A 52 -0.41 -19.46 -1.18
C LEU A 52 -1.60 -20.28 -0.67
N ARG A 53 -1.48 -20.95 0.49
CA ARG A 53 -2.60 -21.68 1.11
C ARG A 53 -3.80 -20.78 1.39
N LEU A 54 -3.56 -19.57 1.90
CA LEU A 54 -4.62 -18.59 2.17
C LEU A 54 -5.30 -18.12 0.89
N LEU A 55 -4.54 -17.79 -0.16
CA LEU A 55 -5.09 -17.40 -1.47
C LEU A 55 -5.89 -18.54 -2.11
N GLU A 56 -5.45 -19.78 -1.96
CA GLU A 56 -6.17 -20.95 -2.45
C GLU A 56 -7.47 -21.20 -1.64
N ALA A 57 -7.43 -21.03 -0.32
CA ALA A 57 -8.64 -21.07 0.50
C ALA A 57 -9.61 -19.92 0.20
N VAL A 58 -9.12 -18.76 -0.28
CA VAL A 58 -10.00 -17.71 -0.86
C VAL A 58 -10.61 -18.21 -2.17
N ARG A 59 -9.80 -18.77 -3.08
CA ARG A 59 -10.27 -19.28 -4.38
C ARG A 59 -11.42 -20.28 -4.24
N ASN A 60 -11.33 -21.17 -3.26
CA ASN A 60 -12.31 -22.24 -3.04
C ASN A 60 -13.63 -21.78 -2.37
N GLN A 61 -13.80 -20.49 -2.09
CA GLN A 61 -15.06 -19.96 -1.52
C GLN A 61 -16.03 -19.51 -2.60
N GLY A 62 -16.97 -20.37 -2.99
CA GLY A 62 -18.06 -19.99 -3.89
C GLY A 62 -19.11 -19.08 -3.23
N PRO A 63 -19.73 -18.12 -3.96
CA PRO A 63 -19.43 -17.70 -5.34
C PRO A 63 -18.42 -16.53 -5.44
N SER A 64 -18.06 -15.85 -4.35
CA SER A 64 -17.31 -14.58 -4.37
C SER A 64 -15.78 -14.72 -4.28
N GLY A 65 -15.29 -15.82 -3.74
CA GLY A 65 -13.88 -16.07 -3.43
C GLY A 65 -12.94 -15.95 -4.63
N PRO A 66 -13.19 -16.62 -5.77
CA PRO A 66 -12.36 -16.50 -6.97
C PRO A 66 -12.08 -15.05 -7.42
N ARG A 67 -13.05 -14.14 -7.27
CA ARG A 67 -12.93 -12.71 -7.62
C ARG A 67 -12.00 -11.93 -6.68
N LEU A 68 -11.72 -12.47 -5.49
CA LEU A 68 -10.94 -11.82 -4.44
C LEU A 68 -9.51 -12.35 -4.33
N VAL A 69 -9.15 -13.40 -5.07
CA VAL A 69 -7.79 -13.94 -5.09
C VAL A 69 -6.80 -12.84 -5.50
N ALA A 70 -7.02 -12.21 -6.65
CA ALA A 70 -6.16 -11.13 -7.13
C ALA A 70 -6.17 -9.89 -6.21
N PHE A 71 -7.31 -9.61 -5.57
CA PHE A 71 -7.43 -8.51 -4.60
C PHE A 71 -6.49 -8.71 -3.40
N PHE A 72 -6.46 -9.90 -2.79
CA PHE A 72 -5.53 -10.19 -1.70
C PHE A 72 -4.09 -10.37 -2.20
N ALA A 73 -3.90 -10.93 -3.40
CA ALA A 73 -2.58 -11.10 -4.00
C ALA A 73 -1.88 -9.75 -4.22
N VAL A 74 -2.59 -8.71 -4.65
CA VAL A 74 -2.02 -7.35 -4.78
C VAL A 74 -1.55 -6.80 -3.42
N MET A 75 -2.24 -7.11 -2.32
CA MET A 75 -1.75 -6.74 -0.98
C MET A 75 -0.49 -7.51 -0.59
N TYR A 76 -0.45 -8.80 -0.89
CA TYR A 76 0.64 -9.69 -0.51
C TYR A 76 1.92 -9.49 -1.35
N TYR A 77 1.78 -9.28 -2.65
CA TYR A 77 2.92 -9.20 -3.58
C TYR A 77 3.36 -7.76 -3.87
N ALA A 78 2.47 -6.78 -3.78
CA ALA A 78 2.76 -5.37 -4.08
C ALA A 78 2.53 -4.44 -2.87
N ALA A 79 2.43 -5.01 -1.68
CA ALA A 79 2.23 -4.27 -0.43
C ALA A 79 1.04 -3.28 -0.49
N ALA A 80 0.02 -3.51 -1.31
CA ALA A 80 -1.11 -2.59 -1.40
C ALA A 80 -1.87 -2.52 -0.07
N ARG A 81 -2.29 -1.32 0.31
CA ARG A 81 -3.32 -1.14 1.35
C ARG A 81 -4.66 -1.62 0.78
N PRO A 82 -5.60 -2.07 1.63
CA PRO A 82 -6.92 -2.48 1.15
C PRO A 82 -7.65 -1.42 0.32
N ALA A 83 -7.53 -0.14 0.69
CA ALA A 83 -8.14 0.95 -0.07
C ALA A 83 -7.48 1.17 -1.45
N GLU A 84 -6.15 1.12 -1.54
CA GLU A 84 -5.43 1.19 -2.83
C GLU A 84 -5.82 0.01 -3.73
N ALA A 85 -5.95 -1.19 -3.15
CA ALA A 85 -6.40 -2.36 -3.90
C ALA A 85 -7.84 -2.17 -4.41
N VAL A 86 -8.79 -1.73 -3.57
CA VAL A 86 -10.18 -1.46 -4.01
C VAL A 86 -10.25 -0.43 -5.15
N ASN A 87 -9.32 0.53 -5.14
CA ASN A 87 -9.23 1.60 -6.14
C ASN A 87 -8.35 1.26 -7.34
N LEU A 88 -7.86 0.03 -7.49
CA LEU A 88 -7.00 -0.34 -8.61
C LEU A 88 -7.79 -0.43 -9.92
N HIS A 89 -7.34 0.28 -10.95
CA HIS A 89 -7.93 0.28 -12.28
C HIS A 89 -7.02 -0.40 -13.31
N ARG A 90 -7.60 -0.80 -14.45
CA ARG A 90 -6.85 -1.41 -15.56
C ARG A 90 -5.68 -0.53 -16.03
N GLN A 91 -5.86 0.78 -16.09
CA GLN A 91 -4.82 1.72 -16.52
C GLN A 91 -3.63 1.79 -15.57
N ASP A 92 -3.82 1.38 -14.31
CA ASP A 92 -2.79 1.37 -13.28
C ASP A 92 -1.92 0.09 -13.33
N VAL A 93 -2.23 -0.84 -14.24
CA VAL A 93 -1.57 -2.14 -14.35
C VAL A 93 -0.82 -2.25 -15.67
N THR A 94 0.49 -2.36 -15.58
CA THR A 94 1.36 -2.68 -16.73
C THR A 94 1.87 -4.10 -16.55
N LEU A 95 1.45 -5.01 -17.45
CA LEU A 95 1.94 -6.39 -17.48
C LEU A 95 2.80 -6.58 -18.73
N PRO A 96 3.84 -7.44 -18.67
CA PRO A 96 4.59 -7.82 -19.86
C PRO A 96 3.67 -8.45 -20.92
N GLU A 97 4.08 -8.40 -22.18
CA GLU A 97 3.35 -9.06 -23.26
C GLU A 97 3.52 -10.57 -23.16
N LEU A 98 2.51 -11.34 -23.57
CA LEU A 98 2.68 -12.78 -23.68
C LEU A 98 3.70 -13.06 -24.78
N VAL A 99 4.51 -14.11 -24.60
CA VAL A 99 5.45 -14.59 -25.59
C VAL A 99 4.94 -15.90 -26.20
N ALA A 100 5.11 -16.06 -27.51
CA ALA A 100 4.81 -17.32 -28.16
C ALA A 100 5.90 -18.34 -27.80
N ASP A 101 5.49 -19.49 -27.32
CA ASP A 101 6.35 -20.65 -27.13
C ASP A 101 6.84 -21.13 -28.51
N PRO A 102 8.17 -21.20 -28.75
CA PRO A 102 8.70 -21.52 -30.07
C PRO A 102 8.42 -22.97 -30.49
N ASP A 103 8.22 -23.88 -29.53
CA ASP A 103 8.02 -25.31 -29.78
C ASP A 103 6.54 -25.65 -29.97
N THR A 104 5.65 -24.99 -29.22
CA THR A 104 4.20 -25.29 -29.21
C THR A 104 3.34 -24.22 -29.89
N GLY A 105 3.89 -23.04 -30.15
CA GLY A 105 3.15 -21.87 -30.66
C GLY A 105 2.15 -21.27 -29.67
N GLN A 106 2.10 -21.78 -28.43
CA GLN A 106 1.15 -21.31 -27.42
C GLN A 106 1.66 -20.01 -26.77
N TRP A 107 0.75 -19.07 -26.53
CA TRP A 107 1.08 -17.83 -25.80
C TRP A 107 1.23 -18.13 -24.30
N ARG A 108 2.41 -17.82 -23.74
CA ARG A 108 2.75 -18.00 -22.33
C ARG A 108 3.25 -16.71 -21.70
N GLU A 109 3.22 -16.65 -20.36
CA GLU A 109 3.88 -15.55 -19.65
C GLU A 109 5.40 -15.62 -19.91
N PRO A 110 6.06 -14.49 -20.16
CA PRO A 110 7.52 -14.46 -20.23
C PRO A 110 8.13 -14.84 -18.88
N GLU A 111 9.20 -15.63 -18.95
CA GLU A 111 9.94 -16.06 -17.75
C GLU A 111 10.66 -14.86 -17.13
N ASP A 112 10.57 -14.75 -15.81
CA ASP A 112 11.22 -13.69 -15.01
C ASP A 112 10.88 -12.23 -15.36
N GLU A 113 9.86 -11.99 -16.18
CA GLU A 113 9.44 -10.63 -16.51
C GLU A 113 8.47 -10.06 -15.46
N TRP A 114 8.78 -8.84 -15.03
CA TRP A 114 8.01 -8.10 -14.02
C TRP A 114 7.06 -7.12 -14.69
N GLY A 115 5.89 -6.96 -14.10
CA GLY A 115 5.01 -5.83 -14.38
C GLY A 115 5.26 -4.67 -13.43
N GLU A 116 4.39 -3.67 -13.51
CA GLU A 116 4.34 -2.53 -12.60
C GLU A 116 2.89 -2.19 -12.26
N LEU A 117 2.63 -1.85 -10.99
CA LEU A 117 1.37 -1.28 -10.52
C LEU A 117 1.56 0.17 -10.11
N LEU A 118 0.62 1.04 -10.48
CA LEU A 118 0.54 2.42 -9.98
C LEU A 118 -0.52 2.50 -8.88
N LEU A 119 -0.10 2.49 -7.62
CA LEU A 119 -1.03 2.51 -6.49
C LEU A 119 -1.33 3.95 -6.06
N SER A 120 -2.61 4.28 -5.84
CA SER A 120 -3.07 5.60 -5.42
C SER A 120 -3.90 5.54 -4.13
N GLU A 121 -3.70 6.51 -3.23
CA GLU A 121 -4.53 6.64 -2.01
C GLU A 121 -5.97 7.11 -2.33
N SER A 122 -6.17 7.74 -3.49
CA SER A 122 -7.47 8.24 -3.96
C SER A 122 -7.80 7.63 -5.31
N ALA A 123 -9.07 7.27 -5.54
CA ALA A 123 -9.54 6.89 -6.87
C ALA A 123 -9.26 8.07 -7.82
N PRO A 124 -8.57 7.86 -8.96
CA PRO A 124 -8.53 8.88 -9.98
C PRO A 124 -9.96 9.16 -10.44
N GLU A 125 -10.39 10.43 -10.41
CA GLU A 125 -11.63 10.80 -11.09
C GLU A 125 -11.50 10.40 -12.57
N THR A 126 -12.29 9.40 -12.97
CA THR A 126 -12.39 8.97 -14.36
C THR A 126 -12.77 10.15 -15.25
N GLY A 127 -11.95 10.48 -16.27
CA GLY A 127 -12.34 11.54 -17.21
C GLY A 127 -11.39 11.97 -18.32
N ALA A 128 -10.10 11.59 -18.34
CA ALA A 128 -9.21 12.02 -19.43
C ALA A 128 -9.11 10.93 -20.52
N ARG A 129 -10.00 11.02 -21.51
CA ARG A 129 -9.85 10.33 -22.81
C ARG A 129 -8.42 10.56 -23.34
N TRP A 130 -7.72 9.52 -23.77
CA TRP A 130 -6.60 9.69 -24.69
C TRP A 130 -6.73 8.78 -25.90
N SER A 131 -6.52 9.39 -27.06
CA SER A 131 -6.60 8.80 -28.37
C SER A 131 -5.37 7.93 -28.68
N SER A 132 -5.62 6.98 -29.58
CA SER A 132 -4.69 6.01 -30.14
C SER A 132 -3.51 6.64 -30.86
N THR A 133 -2.30 6.40 -30.39
CA THR A 133 -1.18 6.04 -31.29
C THR A 133 -0.07 5.35 -30.52
N GLY A 134 0.26 4.13 -30.94
CA GLY A 134 1.38 3.37 -30.40
C GLY A 134 2.70 4.03 -30.79
N ARG A 135 3.51 4.36 -29.78
CA ARG A 135 4.97 4.27 -29.80
C ARG A 135 5.50 4.54 -28.38
N ARG A 136 6.37 3.63 -27.90
CA ARG A 136 7.19 3.80 -26.70
C ARG A 136 7.85 5.19 -26.73
N ARG A 137 7.52 6.05 -25.77
CA ARG A 137 8.36 7.20 -25.43
C ARG A 137 8.31 7.49 -23.94
N ASP A 138 9.50 7.43 -23.36
CA ASP A 138 10.03 8.26 -22.28
C ASP A 138 9.06 8.60 -21.11
N ARG A 139 9.21 7.88 -20.00
CA ARG A 139 8.53 8.12 -18.71
C ARG A 139 9.00 9.38 -17.98
N ARG A 140 9.74 10.28 -18.65
CA ARG A 140 10.03 11.61 -18.13
C ARG A 140 8.95 12.57 -18.63
N GLN A 141 8.14 13.03 -17.68
CA GLN A 141 7.10 14.05 -17.83
C GLN A 141 5.69 13.53 -18.18
N LEU A 142 5.14 12.60 -17.37
CA LEU A 142 3.70 12.68 -17.09
C LEU A 142 3.46 13.98 -16.29
N LYS A 143 3.38 15.09 -17.02
CA LYS A 143 2.78 16.34 -16.58
C LYS A 143 1.35 16.00 -16.17
N HIS A 144 1.13 15.89 -14.87
CA HIS A 144 0.09 16.57 -14.13
C HIS A 144 0.27 16.17 -12.66
N ARG A 145 0.93 17.04 -11.88
CA ARG A 145 0.69 17.07 -10.44
C ARG A 145 -0.76 17.51 -10.26
N GLY A 146 -1.63 16.52 -10.09
CA GLY A 146 -3.00 16.64 -9.61
C GLY A 146 -3.16 15.62 -8.48
N ARG A 147 -3.60 16.11 -7.32
CA ARG A 147 -3.66 15.47 -5.99
C ARG A 147 -3.97 13.96 -5.93
N GLY A 148 -3.10 13.28 -5.18
CA GLY A 148 -3.12 11.87 -4.78
C GLY A 148 -1.70 11.32 -4.91
N ASP A 149 -0.99 11.02 -3.81
CA ASP A 149 0.35 10.42 -3.90
C ASP A 149 0.22 9.05 -4.58
N THR A 150 0.61 8.98 -5.85
CA THR A 150 0.71 7.72 -6.58
C THR A 150 2.12 7.16 -6.44
N ARG A 151 2.23 5.84 -6.31
CA ARG A 151 3.53 5.14 -6.20
C ARG A 151 3.61 3.99 -7.21
N PRO A 152 4.67 3.93 -8.03
CA PRO A 152 4.95 2.74 -8.80
C PRO A 152 5.46 1.63 -7.88
N VAL A 153 5.02 0.40 -8.12
CA VAL A 153 5.38 -0.77 -7.34
C VAL A 153 5.65 -1.93 -8.28
N PRO A 154 6.72 -2.71 -8.06
CA PRO A 154 7.00 -3.86 -8.89
C PRO A 154 5.90 -4.92 -8.75
N CYS A 155 5.49 -5.49 -9.88
CA CYS A 155 4.53 -6.60 -9.96
C CYS A 155 5.30 -7.88 -10.31
N PRO A 156 5.59 -8.75 -9.33
CA PRO A 156 6.39 -9.95 -9.58
C PRO A 156 5.67 -10.95 -10.49
N PRO A 157 6.39 -11.88 -11.15
CA PRO A 157 5.79 -12.83 -12.10
C PRO A 157 4.57 -13.61 -11.58
N PRO A 158 4.52 -14.08 -10.30
CA PRO A 158 3.31 -14.70 -9.76
C PRO A 158 2.09 -13.76 -9.74
N LEU A 159 2.30 -12.47 -9.44
CA LEU A 159 1.22 -11.48 -9.45
C LEU A 159 0.78 -11.11 -10.86
N VAL A 160 1.71 -11.06 -11.83
CA VAL A 160 1.40 -10.87 -13.26
C VAL A 160 0.39 -11.92 -13.71
N LYS A 161 0.69 -13.20 -13.47
CA LYS A 161 -0.19 -14.32 -13.82
C LYS A 161 -1.56 -14.21 -13.16
N ILE A 162 -1.59 -13.95 -11.84
CA ILE A 162 -2.83 -13.80 -11.08
C ILE A 162 -3.70 -12.64 -11.60
N LEU A 163 -3.10 -11.49 -11.91
CA LEU A 163 -3.82 -10.33 -12.44
C LEU A 163 -4.35 -10.59 -13.85
N ARG A 164 -3.58 -11.26 -14.71
CA ARG A 164 -4.02 -11.63 -16.05
C ARG A 164 -5.18 -12.62 -16.01
N GLU A 165 -5.07 -13.67 -15.20
CA GLU A 165 -6.16 -14.63 -14.96
C GLU A 165 -7.42 -13.93 -14.45
N HIS A 166 -7.27 -13.03 -13.47
CA HIS A 166 -8.38 -12.26 -12.92
C HIS A 166 -9.06 -11.38 -13.97
N MET A 167 -8.30 -10.59 -14.74
CA MET A 167 -8.88 -9.72 -15.77
C MET A 167 -9.55 -10.50 -16.91
N ARG A 168 -9.11 -11.74 -17.18
CA ARG A 168 -9.76 -12.63 -18.14
C ARG A 168 -11.09 -13.17 -17.60
N ALA A 169 -11.11 -13.64 -16.36
CA ALA A 169 -12.30 -14.24 -15.74
C ALA A 169 -13.33 -13.19 -15.28
N TYR A 170 -12.84 -12.03 -14.85
CA TYR A 170 -13.60 -10.92 -14.30
C TYR A 170 -13.13 -9.62 -14.96
N PRO A 171 -13.61 -9.33 -16.18
CA PRO A 171 -13.20 -8.13 -16.91
C PRO A 171 -13.35 -6.86 -16.06
N PRO A 172 -12.43 -5.89 -16.21
CA PRO A 172 -12.56 -4.58 -15.59
C PRO A 172 -13.93 -3.97 -15.89
N ARG A 173 -14.48 -3.21 -14.95
CA ARG A 173 -15.71 -2.44 -15.18
C ARG A 173 -15.49 -1.41 -16.28
N ALA A 174 -16.57 -0.82 -16.79
CA ALA A 174 -16.51 0.24 -17.81
C ALA A 174 -15.66 1.45 -17.38
N ASN A 175 -15.61 1.75 -16.08
CA ASN A 175 -14.76 2.79 -15.50
C ASN A 175 -13.29 2.36 -15.32
N GLY A 176 -12.95 1.10 -15.61
CA GLY A 176 -11.64 0.50 -15.47
C GLY A 176 -11.39 -0.24 -14.15
N GLN A 177 -12.31 -0.19 -13.17
CA GLN A 177 -12.10 -0.76 -11.84
C GLN A 177 -11.93 -2.29 -11.90
N LEU A 178 -10.88 -2.82 -11.27
CA LEU A 178 -10.52 -4.24 -11.32
C LEU A 178 -11.26 -5.11 -10.30
N PHE A 179 -11.48 -4.58 -9.09
CA PHE A 179 -12.11 -5.33 -8.01
C PHE A 179 -13.43 -4.69 -7.58
N TYR A 180 -14.49 -5.47 -7.67
CA TYR A 180 -15.85 -5.04 -7.40
C TYR A 180 -16.67 -6.21 -6.84
N GLY A 181 -17.74 -5.89 -6.13
CA GLY A 181 -18.63 -6.88 -5.51
C GLY A 181 -19.33 -7.76 -6.55
N LEU A 182 -19.84 -8.91 -6.10
CA LEU A 182 -20.47 -9.92 -6.97
C LEU A 182 -21.60 -9.36 -7.86
N ARG A 183 -22.34 -8.37 -7.36
CA ARG A 183 -23.45 -7.70 -8.07
C ARG A 183 -22.99 -6.47 -8.87
N GLY A 184 -21.69 -6.28 -9.08
CA GLY A 184 -21.12 -5.14 -9.81
C GLY A 184 -20.96 -3.85 -9.01
N GLY A 185 -21.37 -3.83 -7.72
CA GLY A 185 -21.20 -2.69 -6.81
C GLY A 185 -19.80 -2.60 -6.22
N GLU A 186 -19.59 -1.64 -5.32
CA GLU A 186 -18.32 -1.49 -4.60
C GLU A 186 -18.00 -2.72 -3.75
N LEU A 187 -16.70 -3.01 -3.61
CA LEU A 187 -16.21 -4.06 -2.73
C LEU A 187 -16.08 -3.52 -1.30
N SER A 188 -17.04 -3.86 -0.43
CA SER A 188 -17.03 -3.38 0.96
C SER A 188 -15.97 -4.05 1.83
N GLN A 189 -15.53 -3.33 2.88
CA GLN A 189 -14.59 -3.89 3.87
C GLN A 189 -15.12 -5.13 4.59
N SER A 190 -16.40 -5.11 4.95
CA SER A 190 -17.06 -6.26 5.58
C SER A 190 -17.04 -7.50 4.69
N THR A 191 -17.23 -7.33 3.37
CA THR A 191 -17.28 -8.43 2.41
C THR A 191 -15.94 -9.16 2.33
N TYR A 192 -14.85 -8.42 2.04
CA TYR A 192 -13.55 -9.07 1.96
C TYR A 192 -13.05 -9.52 3.34
N GLY A 193 -13.43 -8.84 4.43
CA GLY A 193 -13.09 -9.25 5.80
C GLY A 193 -13.65 -10.63 6.14
N HIS A 194 -14.93 -10.88 5.85
CA HIS A 194 -15.54 -12.19 6.09
C HIS A 194 -14.95 -13.30 5.23
N VAL A 195 -14.64 -13.02 3.95
CA VAL A 195 -13.97 -13.99 3.07
C VAL A 195 -12.58 -14.34 3.59
N TRP A 196 -11.84 -13.33 4.07
CA TRP A 196 -10.51 -13.52 4.64
C TRP A 196 -10.55 -14.37 5.91
N GLU A 197 -11.47 -14.09 6.83
CA GLU A 197 -11.62 -14.86 8.06
C GLU A 197 -11.96 -16.34 7.78
N ARG A 198 -12.86 -16.59 6.84
CA ARG A 198 -13.18 -17.96 6.39
C ARG A 198 -11.98 -18.64 5.74
N ALA A 199 -11.20 -17.91 4.92
CA ALA A 199 -9.99 -18.44 4.31
C ALA A 199 -8.96 -18.84 5.37
N ARG A 200 -8.75 -17.99 6.39
CA ARG A 200 -7.88 -18.31 7.53
C ARG A 200 -8.33 -19.59 8.23
N LYS A 201 -9.63 -19.72 8.53
CA LYS A 201 -10.17 -20.90 9.21
C LYS A 201 -9.99 -22.18 8.40
N ALA A 202 -10.04 -22.09 7.08
CA ALA A 202 -9.87 -23.25 6.18
C ALA A 202 -8.38 -23.59 5.92
N ALA A 203 -7.50 -22.59 5.84
CA ALA A 203 -6.11 -22.79 5.43
C ALA A 203 -5.14 -23.04 6.59
N LEU A 204 -5.40 -22.47 7.77
CA LEU A 204 -4.50 -22.48 8.91
C LEU A 204 -4.82 -23.63 9.87
N THR A 205 -3.78 -24.12 10.55
CA THR A 205 -3.96 -25.04 11.69
C THR A 205 -4.74 -24.35 12.82
N PRO A 206 -5.37 -25.11 13.75
CA PRO A 206 -6.09 -24.51 14.88
C PRO A 206 -5.24 -23.50 15.68
N ASP A 207 -3.97 -23.82 15.93
CA ASP A 207 -3.04 -22.97 16.65
C ASP A 207 -2.67 -21.71 15.85
N GLU A 208 -2.35 -21.86 14.56
CA GLU A 208 -2.09 -20.73 13.66
C GLU A 208 -3.32 -19.81 13.58
N PHE A 209 -4.53 -20.37 13.50
CA PHE A 209 -5.77 -19.61 13.41
C PHE A 209 -6.06 -18.81 14.69
N ALA A 210 -5.82 -19.41 15.86
CA ALA A 210 -5.96 -18.76 17.17
C ALA A 210 -4.89 -17.68 17.42
N SER A 211 -3.74 -17.81 16.76
CA SER A 211 -2.65 -16.83 16.81
C SER A 211 -2.99 -15.53 16.05
N PRO A 212 -2.18 -14.46 16.19
CA PRO A 212 -2.36 -13.23 15.42
C PRO A 212 -1.95 -13.35 13.94
N LEU A 213 -1.52 -14.54 13.48
CA LEU A 213 -1.07 -14.80 12.11
C LEU A 213 -2.13 -14.41 11.06
N ALA A 214 -1.76 -13.47 10.19
CA ALA A 214 -2.58 -12.96 9.10
C ALA A 214 -3.98 -12.49 9.54
N LYS A 215 -4.16 -12.06 10.80
CA LYS A 215 -5.49 -11.82 11.39
C LYS A 215 -6.34 -10.85 10.56
N ARG A 216 -5.70 -9.85 9.93
CA ARG A 216 -6.34 -8.88 9.05
C ARG A 216 -5.77 -9.00 7.63
N PRO A 217 -6.56 -8.67 6.59
CA PRO A 217 -6.04 -8.51 5.22
C PRO A 217 -4.83 -7.57 5.14
N TYR A 218 -4.81 -6.51 5.97
CA TYR A 218 -3.70 -5.57 6.04
C TYR A 218 -2.37 -6.24 6.42
N ASP A 219 -2.39 -7.36 7.14
CA ASP A 219 -1.16 -8.05 7.53
C ASP A 219 -0.44 -8.69 6.31
N LEU A 220 -1.12 -8.86 5.17
CA LEU A 220 -0.48 -9.24 3.90
C LEU A 220 0.50 -8.17 3.40
N ARG A 221 0.19 -6.89 3.62
CA ARG A 221 1.11 -5.79 3.32
C ARG A 221 2.35 -5.87 4.21
N HIS A 222 2.18 -6.20 5.49
CA HIS A 222 3.32 -6.43 6.39
C HIS A 222 4.18 -7.61 5.92
N ALA A 223 3.57 -8.67 5.41
CA ALA A 223 4.30 -9.80 4.83
C ALA A 223 5.09 -9.41 3.57
N ALA A 224 4.50 -8.61 2.67
CA ALA A 224 5.17 -8.10 1.47
C ALA A 224 6.45 -7.33 1.84
N VAL A 225 6.30 -6.32 2.69
CA VAL A 225 7.40 -5.44 3.10
C VAL A 225 8.47 -6.20 3.89
N SER A 226 8.06 -7.09 4.79
CA SER A 226 9.01 -7.93 5.54
C SER A 226 9.80 -8.86 4.61
N THR A 227 9.15 -9.40 3.57
CA THR A 227 9.79 -10.26 2.58
C THR A 227 10.83 -9.48 1.77
N TRP A 228 10.51 -8.27 1.30
CA TRP A 228 11.47 -7.45 0.56
C TRP A 228 12.69 -7.07 1.41
N LEU A 229 12.47 -6.71 2.68
CA LEU A 229 13.57 -6.43 3.60
C LEU A 229 14.41 -7.69 3.87
N ALA A 230 13.79 -8.85 4.09
CA ALA A 230 14.48 -10.12 4.27
C ALA A 230 15.30 -10.53 3.03
N ALA A 231 14.77 -10.25 1.84
CA ALA A 231 15.47 -10.46 0.57
C ALA A 231 16.63 -9.48 0.34
N GLY A 232 16.78 -8.45 1.20
CA GLY A 232 17.89 -7.50 1.12
C GLY A 232 17.66 -6.28 0.28
N VAL A 233 16.43 -6.03 -0.14
CA VAL A 233 16.10 -4.80 -0.87
C VAL A 233 16.43 -3.59 0.04
N PRO A 234 17.12 -2.56 -0.46
CA PRO A 234 17.47 -1.39 0.33
C PRO A 234 16.24 -0.76 1.01
N PRO A 235 16.31 -0.39 2.30
CA PRO A 235 15.18 0.20 3.03
C PRO A 235 14.60 1.45 2.35
N THR A 236 15.41 2.24 1.66
CA THR A 236 14.98 3.40 0.86
C THR A 236 14.05 2.98 -0.28
N GLN A 237 14.42 1.96 -1.04
CA GLN A 237 13.62 1.41 -2.13
C GLN A 237 12.32 0.76 -1.61
N VAL A 238 12.41 0.00 -0.52
CA VAL A 238 11.24 -0.60 0.14
C VAL A 238 10.28 0.48 0.63
N ALA A 239 10.79 1.57 1.21
CA ALA A 239 9.99 2.67 1.70
C ALA A 239 9.26 3.40 0.57
N GLU A 240 9.96 3.68 -0.54
CA GLU A 240 9.39 4.24 -1.76
C GLU A 240 8.27 3.35 -2.30
N TRP A 241 8.58 2.06 -2.52
CA TRP A 241 7.59 1.13 -3.02
C TRP A 241 6.43 0.99 -2.07
N ALA A 242 6.62 0.92 -0.75
CA ALA A 242 5.51 0.77 0.19
C ALA A 242 4.69 2.07 0.34
N GLY A 243 5.21 3.24 0.00
CA GLY A 243 4.50 4.51 0.18
C GLY A 243 4.49 4.98 1.64
N HIS A 244 5.65 4.96 2.30
CA HIS A 244 5.87 5.59 3.60
C HIS A 244 7.33 6.03 3.74
N SER A 245 7.64 6.95 4.66
CA SER A 245 9.03 7.37 4.88
C SER A 245 9.91 6.23 5.42
N VAL A 246 11.22 6.33 5.19
CA VAL A 246 12.21 5.38 5.74
C VAL A 246 12.15 5.36 7.27
N ASN A 247 11.92 6.51 7.91
CA ASN A 247 11.76 6.56 9.37
C ASN A 247 10.58 5.71 9.85
N VAL A 248 9.42 5.82 9.18
CA VAL A 248 8.25 4.98 9.49
C VAL A 248 8.55 3.51 9.23
N LEU A 249 9.24 3.19 8.13
CA LEU A 249 9.67 1.82 7.84
C LEU A 249 10.53 1.25 8.97
N LEU A 250 11.56 1.97 9.42
CA LEU A 250 12.45 1.50 10.48
C LEU A 250 11.70 1.35 11.82
N GLN A 251 10.79 2.26 12.16
CA GLN A 251 9.96 2.15 13.37
C GLN A 251 9.07 0.89 13.36
N ILE A 252 8.50 0.54 12.21
CA ILE A 252 7.62 -0.63 12.08
C ILE A 252 8.43 -1.93 11.99
N TYR A 253 9.47 -1.96 11.15
CA TYR A 253 10.15 -3.20 10.73
C TYR A 253 11.52 -3.42 11.37
N ALA A 254 11.93 -2.62 12.35
CA ALA A 254 13.20 -2.78 13.06
C ALA A 254 13.49 -4.24 13.43
N LYS A 255 12.51 -4.95 14.00
CA LYS A 255 12.68 -6.35 14.41
C LYS A 255 12.97 -7.30 13.24
N VAL A 256 12.47 -7.04 12.04
CA VAL A 256 12.76 -7.84 10.84
C VAL A 256 14.22 -7.64 10.41
N LEU A 257 14.76 -6.44 10.61
CA LEU A 257 16.14 -6.10 10.29
C LEU A 257 17.16 -6.67 11.30
N THR A 258 16.80 -6.78 12.58
CA THR A 258 17.71 -7.24 13.66
C THR A 258 18.11 -8.73 13.60
N GLY A 259 17.80 -9.46 12.53
CA GLY A 259 18.13 -10.89 12.36
C GLY A 259 18.85 -11.21 11.05
N GLN A 260 19.38 -10.20 10.35
CA GLN A 260 20.02 -10.37 9.04
C GLN A 260 21.55 -10.25 9.09
N GLU A 261 22.17 -10.39 10.27
CA GLU A 261 23.61 -10.12 10.44
C GLU A 261 24.50 -11.02 9.57
N GLU A 262 24.24 -12.33 9.55
CA GLU A 262 25.01 -13.27 8.72
C GLU A 262 24.84 -12.99 7.22
N GLU A 263 23.63 -12.67 6.78
CA GLU A 263 23.37 -12.34 5.37
C GLU A 263 24.00 -11.00 4.98
N ALA A 264 23.98 -10.02 5.88
CA ALA A 264 24.67 -8.75 5.70
C ALA A 264 26.19 -8.97 5.58
N ARG A 265 26.78 -9.81 6.44
CA ARG A 265 28.20 -10.20 6.36
C ARG A 265 28.50 -10.89 5.01
N ARG A 266 27.66 -11.83 4.55
CA ARG A 266 27.81 -12.50 3.24
C ARG A 266 27.73 -11.54 2.06
N ARG A 267 26.91 -10.49 2.15
CA ARG A 267 26.83 -9.45 1.10
C ARG A 267 28.06 -8.55 1.09
N ILE A 268 28.55 -8.15 2.26
CA ILE A 268 29.79 -7.38 2.40
C ILE A 268 30.96 -8.19 1.85
N GLN A 269 31.07 -9.46 2.23
CA GLN A 269 32.13 -10.35 1.74
C GLN A 269 32.12 -10.44 0.21
N ARG A 270 30.97 -10.73 -0.42
CA ARG A 270 30.83 -10.74 -1.88
C ARG A 270 31.29 -9.43 -2.53
N ALA A 271 30.89 -8.29 -1.97
CA ALA A 271 31.26 -6.98 -2.51
C ALA A 271 32.75 -6.60 -2.31
N LEU A 272 33.47 -7.30 -1.43
CA LEU A 272 34.91 -7.13 -1.23
C LEU A 272 35.74 -8.13 -2.04
N GLU A 273 35.11 -9.16 -2.60
CA GLU A 273 35.72 -10.18 -3.47
C GLU A 273 35.64 -9.79 -4.97
N ASP A 274 34.80 -8.80 -5.31
CA ASP A 274 34.68 -8.15 -6.63
C ASP A 274 35.66 -6.95 -6.79
#